data_AF-A0A7Y2UYS2-F1
#
_entry.id   AF-A0A7Y2UYS2-F1
#
_cell.length_a   1.000
_cell.length_b   1.000
_cell.length_c   1.000
_cell.angle_alpha   90.00
_cell.angle_beta   90.00
_cell.angle_gamma   90.00
#
_symmetry.space_group_name_H-M   'P 1'
#
loop_
_entity.id
_entity.type
_entity.pdbx_description
1 polymer ?
#
loop_
_entity_poly.entity_id
_entity_poly.type
_entity_poly.pdbx_seq_one_letter_code
_entity_poly.pdbx_strand_id
1 'polypeptide(L)' 'MGKKILFISLLTMGFTYSQTALYNSGNLRIHQEGQLGFHTDLVNDGPFDENVGLTGFYGTE' A
#
# COMPACT_ATOMS: atom_id res chain seq x y z
N MET A 1 14.39 33.83 -9.59
CA MET A 1 14.64 32.51 -8.96
C MET A 1 13.39 31.62 -8.93
N GLY A 2 12.25 32.10 -8.44
CA GLY A 2 11.05 31.26 -8.19
C GLY A 2 10.45 30.51 -9.40
N LYS A 3 10.42 31.12 -10.60
CA LYS A 3 9.91 30.44 -11.81
C LYS A 3 10.70 29.19 -12.20
N LYS A 4 12.02 29.17 -11.96
CA LYS A 4 12.88 28.01 -12.25
C LYS A 4 12.61 26.86 -11.27
N ILE A 5 12.43 27.19 -9.99
CA ILE A 5 12.09 26.21 -8.95
C ILE A 5 10.73 25.57 -9.25
N LEU A 6 9.76 26.36 -9.67
CA LEU A 6 8.42 25.88 -10.02
C LEU A 6 8.44 24.97 -11.25
N PHE A 7 9.27 25.29 -12.25
CA PHE A 7 9.48 24.45 -13.43
C PHE A 7 10.16 23.11 -13.10
N ILE A 8 11.16 23.14 -12.21
CA ILE A 8 11.85 21.92 -11.75
C ILE A 8 10.89 21.03 -10.97
N SER A 9 10.09 21.60 -10.07
CA SER A 9 9.08 20.87 -9.29
C SER A 9 8.07 20.15 -10.21
N LEU A 10 7.58 20.86 -11.23
CA LEU A 10 6.64 20.30 -12.21
C LEU A 10 7.25 19.15 -13.02
N LEU A 11 8.54 19.24 -13.37
CA LEU A 11 9.24 18.20 -14.14
C LEU A 11 9.47 16.92 -13.32
N THR A 12 9.64 17.05 -12.00
CA THR A 12 9.89 15.91 -11.10
C THR A 12 8.63 15.11 -10.74
N MET A 13 7.43 15.68 -10.88
CA MET A 13 6.17 14.99 -10.58
C MET A 13 5.90 13.80 -11.51
N GLY A 14 6.39 13.84 -12.75
CA GLY A 14 6.18 12.78 -13.76
C GLY A 14 7.01 11.50 -13.55
N PHE A 15 7.97 11.49 -12.61
CA PHE A 15 8.83 10.34 -12.32
C PHE A 15 8.45 9.62 -11.02
N THR A 16 7.26 9.87 -10.50
CA THR A 16 6.78 9.16 -9.33
C THR A 16 6.33 7.77 -9.74
N TYR A 17 7.07 6.74 -9.32
CA TYR A 17 6.61 5.36 -9.42
C TYR A 17 5.43 5.19 -8.46
N SER A 18 4.25 4.85 -8.99
CA SER A 18 3.13 4.44 -8.14
C SER A 18 3.52 3.19 -7.35
N GLN A 19 3.10 3.09 -6.08
CA GLN A 19 3.28 1.83 -5.34
C GLN A 19 2.53 0.72 -6.07
N THR A 20 3.22 -0.40 -6.34
CA THR A 20 2.65 -1.57 -7.00
C THR A 20 2.09 -2.59 -6.01
N ALA A 21 2.20 -2.32 -4.71
CA ALA A 21 1.84 -3.21 -3.62
C ALA A 21 1.11 -2.43 -2.52
N LEU A 22 0.21 -3.07 -1.76
CA LEU A 22 -0.31 -2.54 -0.50
C LEU A 22 0.78 -2.64 0.56
N TYR A 23 1.21 -1.50 1.10
CA TYR A 23 2.24 -1.43 2.14
C TYR A 23 1.61 -1.23 3.53
N ASN A 24 1.91 -2.14 4.46
CA ASN A 24 1.54 -2.00 5.88
C ASN A 24 2.80 -1.93 6.76
N SER A 25 2.96 -0.84 7.50
CA SER A 25 4.02 -0.67 8.51
C SER A 25 3.48 -0.63 9.95
N GLY A 26 2.16 -0.71 10.14
CA GLY A 26 1.51 -0.66 11.44
C GLY A 26 0.95 -2.00 11.89
N ASN A 27 0.33 -2.03 13.08
CA ASN A 27 -0.37 -3.22 13.55
C ASN A 27 -1.63 -3.43 12.69
N LEU A 28 -1.77 -4.62 12.12
CA LEU A 28 -2.95 -4.98 11.34
C LEU A 28 -3.71 -6.10 12.06
N ARG A 29 -4.98 -5.83 12.38
CA ARG A 29 -5.92 -6.77 12.98
C ARG A 29 -7.10 -7.03 12.05
N ILE A 30 -7.37 -8.30 11.78
CA ILE A 30 -8.61 -8.74 11.13
C ILE A 30 -9.55 -9.27 12.22
N HIS A 31 -10.62 -8.52 12.47
CA HIS A 31 -11.65 -8.84 13.46
C HIS A 31 -12.50 -10.06 13.05
N GLN A 32 -13.28 -10.57 14.00
CA GLN A 32 -14.12 -11.74 13.80
C GLN A 32 -15.12 -11.48 12.66
N GLU A 33 -15.31 -12.46 11.79
CA GLU A 33 -16.09 -12.35 10.54
C GLU A 33 -15.50 -11.39 9.48
N GLY A 34 -14.39 -10.70 9.79
CA GLY A 34 -13.67 -9.88 8.83
C GLY A 34 -13.11 -10.75 7.70
N GLN A 35 -13.33 -10.31 6.46
CA GLN A 35 -12.78 -10.93 5.26
C GLN A 35 -12.05 -9.85 4.47
N LEU A 36 -10.72 -9.96 4.41
CA LEU A 36 -9.87 -9.08 3.62
C LEU A 36 -9.27 -9.88 2.48
N GLY A 37 -9.22 -9.33 1.27
CA GLY A 37 -8.43 -9.96 0.24
C GLY A 37 -7.71 -8.98 -0.67
N PHE A 38 -6.55 -9.42 -1.13
CA PHE A 38 -5.61 -8.61 -1.90
C PHE A 38 -5.64 -9.02 -3.37
N HIS A 39 -5.82 -8.03 -4.25
CA HIS A 39 -5.69 -8.16 -5.71
C HIS A 39 -4.40 -7.47 -6.21
N THR A 40 -3.43 -7.30 -5.33
CA THR A 40 -2.14 -6.66 -5.55
C THR A 40 -1.15 -7.29 -4.58
N ASP A 41 0.14 -7.08 -4.78
CA ASP A 41 1.16 -7.52 -3.84
C ASP A 41 0.93 -6.88 -2.46
N LEU A 42 1.22 -7.62 -1.39
CA LEU A 42 1.22 -7.09 -0.02
C LEU A 42 2.66 -7.05 0.47
N VAL A 43 3.11 -5.87 0.91
CA VAL A 43 4.36 -5.70 1.65
C VAL A 43 3.98 -5.34 3.09
N ASN A 44 4.35 -6.19 4.05
CA ASN A 44 3.95 -6.06 5.43
C ASN A 44 5.17 -6.03 6.37
N ASP A 45 5.54 -4.83 6.79
CA ASP A 45 6.61 -4.54 7.75
C ASP A 45 6.09 -4.29 9.18
N GLY A 46 4.77 -4.37 9.39
CA GLY A 46 4.13 -4.29 10.71
C GLY A 46 3.59 -5.63 11.20
N PRO A 47 3.28 -5.78 12.50
CA PRO A 47 2.78 -7.06 13.01
C PRO A 47 1.31 -7.29 12.64
N PHE A 48 1.01 -8.51 12.22
CA PHE A 48 -0.34 -9.05 12.20
C PHE A 48 -0.65 -9.59 13.61
N ASP A 49 -1.59 -8.97 14.32
CA ASP A 49 -1.81 -9.26 15.75
C ASP A 49 -3.29 -9.44 16.11
N GLU A 50 -3.56 -10.47 16.92
CA GLU A 50 -4.90 -10.94 17.33
C GLU A 50 -5.89 -11.08 16.16
N ASN A 51 -5.42 -11.61 15.02
CA ASN A 51 -6.28 -11.89 13.88
C ASN A 51 -7.20 -13.08 14.15
N VAL A 52 -8.49 -12.85 13.95
CA VAL A 52 -9.55 -13.87 14.10
C VAL A 52 -10.45 -13.97 12.87
N GLY A 53 -10.30 -13.08 11.88
CA GLY A 53 -10.95 -13.17 10.57
C GLY A 53 -10.06 -13.77 9.48
N LEU A 54 -10.59 -13.83 8.26
CA LEU A 54 -9.95 -14.41 7.09
C LEU A 54 -9.22 -13.33 6.27
N THR A 55 -7.99 -13.63 5.84
CA THR A 55 -7.26 -12.80 4.88
C THR A 55 -6.54 -13.66 3.85
N GLY A 56 -6.42 -13.18 2.61
CA GLY A 56 -5.73 -13.92 1.55
C GLY A 56 -5.66 -13.16 0.22
N PHE A 57 -4.90 -13.68 -0.73
CA PHE A 57 -4.86 -13.15 -2.09
C PHE A 57 -5.97 -13.80 -2.92
N TYR A 58 -6.60 -13.04 -3.81
CA TYR A 58 -7.53 -13.59 -4.80
C TYR A 58 -7.28 -12.97 -6.18
N GLY A 59 -7.34 -13.82 -7.20
CA GLY A 59 -6.97 -13.51 -8.57
C GLY A 59 -6.63 -14.82 -9.29
N THR A 60 -6.69 -14.81 -10.61
CA THR A 60 -6.60 -16.04 -11.43
C THR A 60 -5.22 -16.32 -12.01
N GLU A 61 -4.21 -15.54 -11.64
CA GLU A 61 -3.22 -15.04 -12.61
C GLU A 61 -3.83 -14.05 -13.62
#